data_AF-A0A1I8AU32-F1
#
_entry.id   AF-A0A1I8AU32-F1
#
_cell.length_a   1.000
_cell.length_b   1.000
_cell.length_c   1.000
_cell.angle_alpha   90.00
_cell.angle_beta   90.00
_cell.angle_gamma   90.00
#
_symmetry.space_group_name_H-M   'P 1'
#
loop_
_entity.id
_entity.type
_entity.pdbx_description
1 polymer ?
#
loop_
_entity_poly.entity_id
_entity_poly.type
_entity_poly.pdbx_seq_one_letter_code
_entity_poly.pdbx_strand_id
1 'polypeptide(L)'
;MGGALLRLQHVPREVRVPVDVLLHAAPTEHGDEHHHGHDLDDRRGQILHDNWSQVRVVRETDAKKVFKSVYLIMVFYICGWMTSVTLLFPFLINIAVVVVYTRAKRALQSQRVVRETDAKKVFKSVYLIMVFYICGWMTSVTLLFPVRVFITDIHLTGVSEVALSIFAASNLVVPFFVYYTQSPLYNREFRRLLRFGGGQRIGTIFYLRSDIPTSTY
;
A
#
# COMPACT_ATOMS: atom_id res chain seq x y z
N MET A 1 -8.41 -20.59 4.81
CA MET A 1 -8.64 -21.75 5.71
C MET A 1 -7.30 -22.41 5.96
N GLY A 2 -6.75 -22.25 7.16
CA GLY A 2 -5.42 -22.74 7.55
C GLY A 2 -5.10 -22.14 8.92
N GLY A 3 -5.01 -23.00 9.94
CA GLY A 3 -5.16 -22.65 11.35
C GLY A 3 -4.26 -21.52 11.84
N ALA A 4 -4.91 -20.43 12.29
CA ALA A 4 -4.30 -19.44 13.17
C ALA A 4 -4.03 -20.12 14.52
N LEU A 5 -2.80 -20.60 14.65
CA LEU A 5 -2.22 -21.08 15.89
C LEU A 5 -2.10 -19.87 16.82
N LEU A 6 -3.13 -19.67 17.64
CA LEU A 6 -3.21 -18.72 18.74
C LEU A 6 -1.94 -18.86 19.58
N ARG A 7 -0.94 -18.01 19.31
CA ARG A 7 0.08 -17.66 20.30
C ARG A 7 -0.68 -16.98 21.42
N LEU A 8 -1.05 -17.80 22.40
CA LEU A 8 -1.48 -17.39 23.73
C LEU A 8 -0.57 -16.27 24.18
N GLN A 9 -1.14 -15.08 24.08
CA GLN A 9 -0.68 -13.86 24.68
C GLN A 9 -0.33 -14.23 26.12
N HIS A 10 0.95 -14.05 26.45
CA HIS A 10 1.47 -14.29 27.77
C HIS A 10 0.71 -13.34 28.71
N VAL A 11 -0.40 -13.83 29.26
CA VAL A 11 -1.13 -13.18 30.34
C VAL A 11 -0.10 -13.09 31.46
N PRO A 12 0.30 -11.87 31.88
CA PRO A 12 1.14 -11.72 33.03
C PRO A 12 0.41 -12.42 34.18
N ARG A 13 1.04 -13.48 34.70
CA ARG A 13 0.56 -14.22 35.87
C ARG A 13 0.00 -13.20 36.84
N GLU A 14 -1.28 -13.35 37.17
CA GLU A 14 -1.87 -12.76 38.37
C GLU A 14 -0.81 -12.86 39.46
N VAL A 15 -0.33 -11.71 39.91
CA VAL A 15 0.34 -11.62 41.19
C VAL A 15 -0.76 -11.97 42.18
N ARG A 16 -0.92 -13.27 42.45
CA ARG A 16 -1.58 -13.79 43.63
C ARG A 16 -0.81 -13.18 44.79
N VAL A 17 -1.27 -12.03 45.25
CA VAL A 17 -0.92 -11.53 46.56
C VAL A 17 -1.40 -12.64 47.50
N PRO A 18 -0.50 -13.34 48.20
CA PRO A 18 -0.90 -14.39 49.12
C PRO A 18 -1.81 -13.74 50.17
N VAL A 19 -3.08 -14.13 50.14
CA VAL A 19 -4.09 -13.75 51.15
C VAL A 19 -3.70 -14.29 52.53
N ASP A 20 -2.70 -15.17 52.59
CA ASP A 20 -2.18 -15.82 53.79
C ASP A 20 -1.39 -14.90 54.73
N VAL A 21 -1.13 -13.64 54.36
CA VAL A 21 -0.43 -12.68 55.25
C VAL A 21 -1.39 -11.85 56.11
N LEU A 22 -2.70 -11.88 55.84
CA LEU A 22 -3.67 -11.06 56.60
C LEU A 22 -4.37 -11.81 57.76
N LEU A 23 -4.17 -13.12 57.93
CA LEU A 23 -4.91 -13.90 58.93
C LEU A 23 -4.12 -14.27 60.20
N HIS A 24 -2.85 -13.87 60.34
CA HIS A 24 -2.00 -14.30 61.47
C HIS A 24 -1.63 -13.23 62.51
N ALA A 25 -2.23 -12.05 62.45
CA ALA A 25 -2.06 -11.02 63.49
C ALA A 25 -3.35 -10.88 64.31
N ALA A 26 -3.72 -11.93 65.04
CA ALA A 26 -4.62 -11.80 66.18
C ALA A 26 -3.75 -11.49 67.42
N PRO A 27 -3.75 -10.26 67.94
CA PRO A 27 -3.00 -9.94 69.14
C PRO A 27 -3.73 -10.54 70.34
N THR A 28 -3.05 -11.43 71.06
CA THR A 28 -3.43 -11.82 72.43
C THR A 28 -3.34 -10.56 73.30
N GLU A 29 -4.49 -10.07 73.73
CA GLU A 29 -4.61 -8.99 74.71
C GLU A 29 -3.94 -9.41 76.02
N HIS A 30 -2.78 -8.81 76.30
CA HIS A 30 -2.25 -8.73 77.65
C HIS A 30 -2.12 -7.25 77.99
N GLY A 31 -2.97 -6.83 78.93
CA GLY A 31 -3.10 -5.45 79.35
C GLY A 31 -1.83 -4.96 80.03
N ASP A 32 -1.30 -3.87 79.48
CA ASP A 32 -0.66 -2.81 80.24
C ASP A 32 -0.93 -1.52 79.46
N GLU A 33 -1.94 -0.80 79.91
CA GLU A 33 -2.35 0.49 79.37
C GLU A 33 -1.39 1.60 79.80
N HIS A 34 -1.37 2.65 78.97
CA HIS A 34 -0.86 3.99 79.23
C HIS A 34 0.65 4.24 79.01
N HIS A 35 1.06 4.26 77.73
CA HIS A 35 1.73 5.45 77.12
C HIS A 35 2.25 5.24 75.69
N HIS A 36 2.09 4.05 75.08
CA HIS A 36 2.72 3.72 73.79
C HIS A 36 1.80 3.67 72.55
N GLY A 37 0.56 4.16 72.67
CA GLY A 37 -0.45 4.06 71.59
C GLY A 37 -0.27 5.02 70.41
N HIS A 38 0.48 6.11 70.57
CA HIS A 38 0.55 7.16 69.53
C HIS A 38 1.49 6.82 68.36
N ASP A 39 2.50 5.98 68.58
CA ASP A 39 3.55 5.66 67.59
C ASP A 39 3.13 4.53 66.62
N LEU A 40 2.17 3.69 67.03
CA LEU A 40 1.64 2.61 66.20
C LEU A 40 0.63 3.09 65.15
N ASP A 41 -0.13 4.15 65.46
CA ASP A 41 -1.06 4.76 64.50
C ASP A 41 -0.32 5.49 63.37
N ASP A 42 0.80 6.15 63.66
CA ASP A 42 1.62 6.83 62.64
C ASP A 42 2.24 5.83 61.65
N ARG A 43 2.77 4.68 62.13
CA ARG A 43 3.29 3.63 61.24
C ARG A 43 2.20 3.01 60.37
N ARG A 44 0.98 2.85 60.90
CA ARG A 44 -0.14 2.27 60.14
C ARG A 44 -0.61 3.20 59.02
N GLY A 45 -0.64 4.50 59.29
CA GLY A 45 -0.92 5.53 58.29
C GLY A 45 0.10 5.54 57.15
N GLN A 46 1.39 5.39 57.48
CA GLN A 46 2.48 5.40 56.50
C GLN A 46 2.43 4.19 55.56
N ILE A 47 2.19 2.98 56.08
CA ILE A 47 2.06 1.76 55.28
C ILE A 47 0.85 1.84 54.33
N LEU A 48 -0.28 2.39 54.79
CA LEU A 48 -1.46 2.58 53.95
C LEU A 48 -1.16 3.58 52.83
N HIS A 49 -0.53 4.71 53.15
CA HIS A 49 -0.20 5.73 52.17
C HIS A 49 0.74 5.19 51.06
N ASP A 50 1.75 4.40 51.44
CA ASP A 50 2.68 3.80 50.47
C ASP A 50 1.99 2.79 49.57
N ASN A 51 1.09 1.96 50.12
CA ASN A 51 0.32 0.99 49.32
C ASN A 51 -0.64 1.69 48.33
N TRP A 52 -1.31 2.77 48.76
CA TRP A 52 -2.16 3.58 47.88
C TRP A 52 -1.37 4.24 46.74
N SER A 53 -0.13 4.67 47.00
CA SER A 53 0.74 5.26 45.98
C SER A 53 1.14 4.23 44.91
N GLN A 54 1.51 3.01 45.32
CA GLN A 54 1.83 1.90 44.42
C GLN A 54 0.64 1.52 43.52
N VAL A 55 -0.56 1.37 44.09
CA VAL A 55 -1.77 1.04 43.33
C VAL A 55 -2.10 2.13 42.31
N ARG A 56 -1.87 3.40 42.64
CA ARG A 56 -2.10 4.53 41.73
C ARG A 56 -1.13 4.49 40.53
N VAL A 57 0.15 4.23 40.77
CA VAL A 57 1.17 4.15 39.70
C VAL A 57 0.88 2.99 38.74
N VAL A 58 0.50 1.81 39.27
CA VAL A 58 0.16 0.65 38.43
C VAL A 58 -1.04 0.96 37.53
N ARG A 59 -2.14 1.52 38.09
CA ARG A 59 -3.32 1.91 37.29
C ARG A 59 -2.99 2.91 36.19
N GLU A 60 -2.13 3.90 36.45
CA GLU A 60 -1.73 4.86 35.42
C GLU A 60 -0.96 4.20 34.28
N THR A 61 -0.06 3.25 34.59
CA THR A 61 0.71 2.57 33.54
C THR A 61 -0.16 1.69 32.66
N ASP A 62 -1.18 1.04 33.23
CA ASP A 62 -2.10 0.19 32.46
C ASP A 62 -3.10 1.02 31.65
N ALA A 63 -3.61 2.13 32.21
CA ALA A 63 -4.44 3.07 31.47
C ALA A 63 -3.69 3.63 30.25
N LYS A 64 -2.40 3.98 30.39
CA LYS A 64 -1.55 4.46 29.29
C LYS A 64 -1.35 3.40 28.21
N LYS A 65 -1.19 2.12 28.57
CA LYS A 65 -1.06 1.01 27.60
C LYS A 65 -2.37 0.79 26.83
N VAL A 66 -3.50 0.75 27.53
CA VAL A 66 -4.82 0.58 26.91
C VAL A 66 -5.12 1.75 25.98
N PHE A 67 -4.86 2.99 26.42
CA PHE A 67 -5.06 4.17 25.58
C PHE A 67 -4.19 4.13 24.31
N LYS A 68 -2.91 3.78 24.43
CA LYS A 68 -2.03 3.59 23.26
C LYS A 68 -2.55 2.50 22.32
N SER A 69 -3.03 1.38 22.86
CA SER A 69 -3.59 0.30 22.05
C SER A 69 -4.84 0.73 21.29
N VAL A 70 -5.79 1.38 21.97
CA VAL A 70 -7.02 1.90 21.36
C VAL A 70 -6.70 2.97 20.31
N TYR A 71 -5.78 3.88 20.61
CA TYR A 71 -5.32 4.89 19.66
C TYR A 71 -4.72 4.27 18.40
N LEU A 72 -3.86 3.25 18.56
CA LEU A 72 -3.30 2.53 17.40
C LEU A 72 -4.39 1.88 16.56
N ILE A 73 -5.34 1.17 17.18
CA ILE A 73 -6.46 0.54 16.45
C ILE A 73 -7.27 1.60 15.69
N MET A 74 -7.56 2.74 16.32
CA MET A 74 -8.28 3.84 15.69
C MET A 74 -7.50 4.43 14.51
N VAL A 75 -6.20 4.65 14.66
CA VAL A 75 -5.33 5.15 13.57
C VAL A 75 -5.27 4.13 12.43
N PHE A 76 -5.13 2.84 12.71
CA PHE A 76 -5.16 1.80 11.67
C PHE A 76 -6.51 1.75 10.95
N TYR A 77 -7.62 1.91 11.68
CA TYR A 77 -8.95 1.95 11.10
C TYR A 77 -9.13 3.17 10.17
N ILE A 78 -8.79 4.37 10.65
CA ILE A 78 -8.89 5.61 9.85
C ILE A 78 -7.96 5.54 8.64
N CYS A 79 -6.71 5.11 8.83
CA CYS A 79 -5.73 5.01 7.74
C CYS A 79 -6.14 3.95 6.70
N GLY A 80 -6.68 2.81 7.13
CA GLY A 80 -7.22 1.78 6.25
C GLY A 80 -8.42 2.28 5.45
N TRP A 81 -9.30 3.05 6.09
CA TRP A 81 -10.46 3.65 5.43
C TRP A 81 -10.06 4.71 4.40
N MET A 82 -9.15 5.62 4.77
CA MET A 82 -8.61 6.63 3.84
C MET A 82 -7.91 6.00 2.65
N THR A 83 -7.14 4.93 2.87
CA THR A 83 -6.50 4.17 1.80
C THR A 83 -7.54 3.56 0.86
N SER A 84 -8.59 2.96 1.41
CA SER A 84 -9.68 2.36 0.63
C SER A 84 -10.42 3.39 -0.24
N VAL A 85 -10.73 4.56 0.32
CA VAL A 85 -11.35 5.67 -0.42
C VAL A 85 -10.43 6.20 -1.51
N THR A 86 -9.13 6.34 -1.19
CA THR A 86 -8.12 6.82 -2.15
C THR A 86 -7.90 5.83 -3.29
N LEU A 87 -8.10 4.52 -3.07
CA LEU A 87 -8.04 3.49 -4.12
C LEU A 87 -9.31 3.42 -4.98
N LEU A 88 -10.48 3.75 -4.41
CA LEU A 88 -11.76 3.74 -5.12
C LEU A 88 -11.85 4.84 -6.18
N PHE A 89 -11.33 6.03 -5.90
CA PHE A 89 -11.38 7.15 -6.85
C PHE A 89 -10.67 6.88 -8.19
N PRO A 90 -9.40 6.44 -8.24
CA PRO A 90 -8.72 6.09 -9.49
C PRO A 90 -9.36 4.89 -10.18
N PHE A 91 -9.97 3.95 -9.43
CA PHE A 91 -10.75 2.86 -10.03
C PHE A 91 -11.92 3.39 -10.86
N LEU A 92 -12.70 4.31 -10.27
CA LEU A 92 -13.84 4.92 -10.95
C LEU A 92 -13.41 5.72 -12.18
N ILE A 93 -12.30 6.46 -12.09
CA ILE A 93 -11.71 7.16 -13.23
C ILE A 93 -11.33 6.16 -14.33
N ASN A 94 -10.65 5.07 -13.99
CA ASN A 94 -10.25 4.05 -14.97
C ASN A 94 -11.47 3.45 -15.67
N ILE A 95 -12.55 3.14 -14.95
CA ILE A 95 -13.81 2.67 -15.56
C ILE A 95 -14.40 3.75 -16.47
N ALA A 96 -14.47 5.00 -16.03
CA ALA A 96 -14.99 6.10 -16.83
C ALA A 96 -14.21 6.26 -18.15
N VAL A 97 -12.88 6.19 -18.07
CA VAL A 97 -11.99 6.23 -19.24
C VAL A 97 -12.29 5.07 -20.19
N VAL A 98 -12.45 3.83 -19.69
CA VAL A 98 -12.85 2.68 -20.52
C VAL A 98 -14.16 2.94 -21.25
N VAL A 99 -15.16 3.46 -20.55
CA VAL A 99 -16.48 3.75 -21.14
C VAL A 99 -16.36 4.82 -22.23
N VAL A 100 -15.63 5.90 -21.98
CA VAL A 100 -15.38 6.97 -22.95
C VAL A 100 -14.64 6.43 -24.19
N TYR A 101 -13.58 5.64 -24.00
CA TYR A 101 -12.85 5.04 -25.11
C TYR A 101 -13.69 4.04 -25.88
N THR A 102 -14.53 3.25 -25.21
CA THR A 102 -15.42 2.29 -25.88
C THR A 102 -16.47 3.03 -26.71
N ARG A 103 -17.02 4.13 -26.19
CA ARG A 103 -17.95 5.00 -26.93
C ARG A 103 -17.27 5.68 -28.12
N ALA A 104 -16.09 6.26 -27.92
CA ALA A 104 -15.31 6.87 -28.99
C ALA A 104 -14.98 5.86 -30.10
N LYS A 105 -14.56 4.64 -29.72
CA LYS A 105 -14.31 3.54 -30.66
C LYS A 105 -15.57 3.15 -31.43
N ARG A 106 -16.72 3.03 -30.75
CA ARG A 106 -18.01 2.74 -31.41
C ARG A 106 -18.42 3.85 -32.38
N ALA A 107 -18.27 5.11 -31.99
CA ALA A 107 -18.58 6.25 -32.85
C ALA A 107 -17.69 6.27 -34.12
N LEU A 108 -16.38 6.04 -33.95
CA LEU A 108 -15.44 5.96 -35.06
C LEU A 108 -15.69 4.75 -35.98
N GLN A 109 -16.06 3.60 -35.42
CA GLN A 109 -16.44 2.42 -36.21
C GLN A 109 -17.76 2.64 -36.97
N SER A 110 -18.69 3.41 -36.39
CA SER A 110 -19.95 3.78 -37.04
C SER A 110 -19.73 4.72 -38.23
N GLN A 111 -18.73 5.60 -38.17
CA GLN A 111 -18.34 6.50 -39.27
C GLN A 111 -17.50 5.77 -40.34
N ARG A 112 -17.97 4.60 -40.80
CA ARG A 112 -17.36 3.63 -41.74
C ARG A 112 -16.92 4.18 -43.13
N VAL A 113 -16.77 5.48 -43.28
CA VAL A 113 -16.48 6.22 -44.53
C VAL A 113 -15.00 6.59 -44.66
N VAL A 114 -14.22 6.69 -43.58
CA VAL A 114 -12.81 7.08 -43.72
C VAL A 114 -11.94 5.85 -44.04
N ARG A 115 -11.78 5.66 -45.35
CA ARG A 115 -10.80 4.83 -46.04
C ARG A 115 -9.37 5.33 -45.77
N GLU A 116 -8.93 5.28 -44.51
CA GLU A 116 -7.51 5.50 -44.16
C GLU A 116 -7.02 4.38 -43.25
N THR A 117 -6.29 3.44 -43.85
CA THR A 117 -5.61 2.33 -43.18
C THR A 117 -4.63 2.79 -42.09
N ASP A 118 -4.19 4.06 -42.12
CA ASP A 118 -3.20 4.59 -41.18
C ASP A 118 -3.83 5.14 -39.90
N ALA A 119 -4.97 5.84 -39.97
CA ALA A 119 -5.72 6.26 -38.78
C ALA A 119 -6.13 5.04 -37.93
N LYS A 120 -6.55 3.94 -38.57
CA LYS A 120 -6.90 2.69 -37.87
C LYS A 120 -5.74 2.09 -37.08
N LYS A 121 -4.49 2.21 -37.56
CA LYS A 121 -3.30 1.73 -36.85
C LYS A 121 -3.02 2.57 -35.60
N VAL A 122 -3.12 3.90 -35.72
CA VAL A 122 -2.94 4.82 -34.58
C VAL A 122 -3.98 4.54 -33.50
N PHE A 123 -5.25 4.42 -33.85
CA PHE A 123 -6.31 4.09 -32.89
C PHE A 123 -6.12 2.71 -32.24
N LYS A 124 -5.65 1.71 -33.00
CA LYS A 124 -5.35 0.38 -32.45
C LYS A 124 -4.22 0.43 -31.42
N SER A 125 -3.18 1.23 -31.68
CA SER A 125 -2.08 1.46 -30.74
C SER A 125 -2.57 2.11 -29.45
N VAL A 126 -3.31 3.23 -29.54
CA VAL A 126 -3.86 3.94 -28.38
C VAL A 126 -4.77 3.04 -27.57
N TYR A 127 -5.62 2.24 -28.23
CA TYR A 127 -6.48 1.27 -27.56
C TYR A 127 -5.69 0.21 -26.80
N LEU A 128 -4.62 -0.35 -27.40
CA LEU A 128 -3.76 -1.32 -26.71
C LEU A 128 -3.10 -0.71 -25.48
N ILE A 129 -2.57 0.51 -25.59
CA ILE A 129 -1.94 1.20 -24.45
C ILE A 129 -2.93 1.36 -23.31
N MET A 130 -4.16 1.77 -23.61
CA MET A 130 -5.21 1.88 -22.60
C MET A 130 -5.52 0.54 -21.96
N VAL A 131 -5.71 -0.52 -22.75
CA VAL A 131 -5.99 -1.86 -22.22
C VAL A 131 -4.85 -2.34 -21.33
N PHE A 132 -3.60 -2.20 -21.75
CA PHE A 132 -2.44 -2.57 -20.93
C PHE A 132 -2.35 -1.76 -19.64
N TYR A 133 -2.59 -0.45 -19.70
CA TYR A 133 -2.62 0.42 -18.53
C TYR A 133 -3.64 -0.06 -17.51
N ILE A 134 -4.88 -0.33 -17.94
CA ILE A 134 -5.96 -0.81 -17.09
C ILE A 134 -5.64 -2.20 -16.55
N CYS A 135 -5.17 -3.13 -17.38
CA CYS A 135 -4.79 -4.48 -16.96
C CYS A 135 -3.66 -4.45 -15.92
N GLY A 136 -2.62 -3.64 -16.15
CA GLY A 136 -1.52 -3.49 -15.19
C GLY A 136 -2.00 -2.90 -13.88
N TRP A 137 -2.85 -1.88 -13.92
CA TRP A 137 -3.44 -1.29 -12.72
C TRP A 137 -4.34 -2.28 -11.95
N MET A 138 -5.22 -3.00 -12.64
CA MET A 138 -6.08 -4.03 -12.06
C MET A 138 -5.25 -5.16 -11.42
N THR A 139 -4.15 -5.55 -12.05
CA THR A 139 -3.22 -6.55 -11.51
C THR A 139 -2.58 -6.04 -10.22
N SER A 140 -2.12 -4.78 -10.18
CA SER A 140 -1.56 -4.17 -8.97
C SER A 140 -2.56 -4.16 -7.81
N VAL A 141 -3.81 -3.77 -8.06
CA VAL A 141 -4.86 -3.78 -7.02
C VAL A 141 -5.18 -5.20 -6.57
N THR A 142 -5.29 -6.13 -7.52
CA THR A 142 -5.58 -7.55 -7.23
C THR A 142 -4.44 -8.22 -6.46
N LEU A 143 -3.19 -7.77 -6.59
CA LEU A 143 -2.06 -8.27 -5.81
C LEU A 143 -1.95 -7.57 -4.44
N LEU A 144 -2.23 -6.26 -4.38
CA LEU A 144 -2.18 -5.48 -3.13
C LEU A 144 -3.28 -5.91 -2.15
N PHE A 145 -4.48 -6.25 -2.65
CA PHE A 145 -5.61 -6.61 -1.80
C PHE A 145 -5.38 -7.88 -0.96
N PRO A 146 -4.97 -9.04 -1.52
CA PRO A 146 -4.61 -10.23 -0.77
C PRO A 146 -3.45 -10.00 0.18
N VAL A 147 -2.43 -9.24 -0.23
CA VAL A 147 -1.30 -8.87 0.63
C VAL A 147 -1.81 -8.19 1.90
N ARG A 148 -2.71 -7.20 1.77
CA ARG A 148 -3.27 -6.47 2.91
C ARG A 148 -4.24 -7.30 3.76
N VAL A 149 -4.94 -8.26 3.16
CA VAL A 149 -5.91 -9.12 3.88
C VAL A 149 -5.27 -10.30 4.58
N PHE A 150 -4.25 -10.93 3.97
CA PHE A 150 -3.66 -12.18 4.46
C PHE A 150 -2.35 -12.00 5.21
N ILE A 151 -1.60 -10.92 4.99
CA ILE A 151 -0.28 -10.72 5.61
C ILE A 151 -0.43 -9.81 6.82
N THR A 152 -0.33 -10.39 8.02
CA THR A 152 -0.25 -9.64 9.29
C THR A 152 1.18 -9.30 9.68
N ASP A 153 2.18 -9.88 9.01
CA ASP A 153 3.60 -9.64 9.30
C ASP A 153 4.10 -8.37 8.60
N ILE A 154 4.72 -7.49 9.39
CA ILE A 154 5.26 -6.22 8.93
C ILE A 154 6.40 -6.39 7.92
N HIS A 155 7.22 -7.43 8.06
CA HIS A 155 8.38 -7.66 7.20
C HIS A 155 7.95 -8.15 5.81
N LEU A 156 7.00 -9.08 5.76
CA LEU A 156 6.41 -9.56 4.50
C LEU A 156 5.63 -8.44 3.79
N THR A 157 4.94 -7.59 4.54
CA THR A 157 4.25 -6.42 3.98
C THR A 157 5.26 -5.50 3.27
N GLY A 158 6.37 -5.17 3.92
CA GLY A 158 7.40 -4.31 3.31
C GLY A 158 7.98 -4.89 2.01
N VAL A 159 8.31 -6.19 1.97
CA VAL A 159 8.83 -6.84 0.75
C VAL A 159 7.79 -6.82 -0.37
N SER A 160 6.52 -7.10 -0.04
CA SER A 160 5.44 -7.10 -1.03
C SER A 160 5.17 -5.70 -1.59
N GLU A 161 5.30 -4.64 -0.79
CA GLU A 161 5.16 -3.25 -1.25
C GLU A 161 6.29 -2.87 -2.21
N VAL A 162 7.52 -3.30 -1.95
CA VAL A 162 8.65 -3.10 -2.88
C VAL A 162 8.43 -3.87 -4.18
N ALA A 163 7.97 -5.12 -4.12
CA ALA A 163 7.66 -5.89 -5.33
C ALA A 163 6.56 -5.23 -6.16
N LEU A 164 5.51 -4.71 -5.50
CA LEU A 164 4.41 -4.00 -6.15
C LEU A 164 4.84 -2.65 -6.72
N SER A 165 5.77 -1.93 -6.08
CA SER A 165 6.29 -0.67 -6.62
C SER A 165 7.12 -0.89 -7.88
N ILE A 166 7.93 -1.95 -7.92
CA ILE A 166 8.67 -2.36 -9.13
C ILE A 166 7.69 -2.75 -10.25
N PHE A 167 6.63 -3.49 -9.92
CA PHE A 167 5.60 -3.85 -10.91
C PHE A 167 4.81 -2.63 -11.41
N ALA A 168 4.50 -1.66 -10.53
CA ALA A 168 3.87 -0.41 -10.95
C ALA A 168 4.81 0.42 -11.85
N ALA A 169 6.11 0.46 -11.53
CA ALA A 169 7.11 1.14 -12.36
C ALA A 169 7.25 0.48 -13.75
N SER A 170 7.23 -0.85 -13.83
CA SER A 170 7.30 -1.55 -15.12
C SER A 170 6.07 -1.27 -15.99
N ASN A 171 4.89 -1.09 -15.37
CA ASN A 171 3.67 -0.71 -16.09
C ASN A 171 3.78 0.67 -16.78
N LEU A 172 4.64 1.58 -16.31
CA LEU A 172 4.94 2.85 -17.00
C LEU A 172 5.79 2.66 -18.27
N VAL A 173 6.55 1.57 -18.35
CA VAL A 173 7.39 1.24 -19.51
C VAL A 173 6.56 0.60 -20.63
N VAL A 174 5.44 -0.05 -20.30
CA VAL A 174 4.58 -0.72 -21.29
C VAL A 174 4.03 0.24 -22.36
N PRO A 175 3.48 1.43 -22.03
CA PRO A 175 3.08 2.41 -23.03
C PRO A 175 4.20 2.78 -24.01
N PHE A 176 5.43 2.97 -23.50
CA PHE A 176 6.61 3.24 -24.33
C PHE A 176 6.88 2.09 -25.31
N PHE A 177 6.84 0.85 -24.82
CA PHE A 177 7.06 -0.33 -25.65
C PHE A 177 5.96 -0.53 -26.71
N VAL A 178 4.70 -0.29 -26.35
CA VAL A 178 3.58 -0.38 -27.29
C VAL A 178 3.65 0.72 -28.34
N TYR A 179 3.97 1.96 -27.95
CA TYR A 179 4.22 3.04 -28.93
C TYR A 179 5.37 2.72 -29.87
N TYR A 180 6.46 2.16 -29.34
CA TYR A 180 7.62 1.77 -30.11
C TYR A 180 7.30 0.68 -31.14
N THR A 181 6.58 -0.36 -30.74
CA THR A 181 6.25 -1.50 -31.62
C THR A 181 5.18 -1.18 -32.66
N GLN A 182 4.19 -0.34 -32.33
CA GLN A 182 3.03 -0.06 -33.20
C GLN A 182 3.26 1.08 -34.20
N SER A 183 4.11 2.08 -33.88
CA SER A 183 4.35 3.22 -34.79
C SER A 183 5.54 2.94 -35.72
N PRO A 184 5.31 2.53 -36.99
CA PRO A 184 6.41 2.29 -37.92
C PRO A 184 7.25 3.55 -38.18
N LEU A 185 6.65 4.73 -38.03
CA LEU A 185 7.33 6.02 -38.16
C LEU A 185 8.32 6.23 -37.02
N TYR A 186 7.89 5.98 -35.78
CA TYR A 186 8.76 6.06 -34.60
C TYR A 186 9.89 5.02 -34.67
N ASN A 187 9.54 3.80 -35.09
CA ASN A 187 10.48 2.69 -35.21
C ASN A 187 11.51 2.91 -36.34
N ARG A 188 11.17 3.72 -37.35
CA ARG A 188 12.08 4.15 -38.43
C ARG A 188 13.05 5.22 -37.94
N GLU A 189 12.55 6.22 -37.23
CA GLU A 189 13.42 7.28 -36.67
C GLU A 189 14.30 6.77 -35.53
N PHE A 190 13.79 5.92 -34.64
CA PHE A 190 14.60 5.33 -33.57
C PHE A 190 15.69 4.41 -34.12
N ARG A 191 15.40 3.61 -35.16
CA ARG A 191 16.44 2.87 -35.88
C ARG A 191 17.44 3.78 -36.58
N ARG A 192 17.01 4.96 -37.06
CA ARG A 192 17.91 5.97 -37.62
C ARG A 192 18.86 6.48 -36.54
N LEU A 193 18.35 6.87 -35.36
CA LEU A 193 19.15 7.34 -34.23
C LEU A 193 20.11 6.27 -33.68
N LEU A 194 19.65 5.02 -33.52
CA LEU A 194 20.50 3.91 -33.06
C LEU A 194 21.58 3.52 -34.07
N ARG A 195 21.32 3.68 -35.37
CA ARG A 195 22.32 3.43 -36.42
C ARG A 195 23.33 4.56 -36.60
N PHE A 196 23.13 5.73 -35.98
CA PHE A 196 24.09 6.84 -36.01
C PHE A 196 25.36 6.59 -35.18
N GLY A 197 25.42 5.54 -34.35
CA GLY A 197 26.62 5.17 -33.58
C GLY A 197 27.55 4.13 -34.24
N GLY A 198 27.18 3.53 -35.38
CA GLY A 198 27.86 2.32 -35.90
C GLY A 198 28.35 2.37 -37.34
N GLY A 199 28.21 3.48 -38.06
CA GLY A 199 28.71 3.53 -39.43
C GLY A 199 28.26 4.75 -40.20
N GLN A 200 29.02 5.83 -40.09
CA GLN A 200 29.24 6.69 -41.24
C GLN A 200 29.82 5.83 -42.38
N ARG A 201 28.95 5.33 -43.25
CA ARG A 201 29.17 5.44 -44.69
C ARG A 201 28.04 6.35 -45.16
N ILE A 202 28.21 7.66 -45.27
CA ILE A 202 28.92 8.30 -46.40
C ILE A 202 28.97 7.33 -47.57
N GLY A 203 27.82 7.10 -48.20
CA GLY A 203 27.76 6.11 -49.27
C GLY A 203 26.37 5.81 -49.79
N THR A 204 25.50 6.81 -49.91
CA THR A 204 24.46 6.90 -50.95
C THR A 204 23.68 8.22 -50.74
N ILE A 205 23.66 9.28 -51.57
CA ILE A 205 23.86 9.46 -53.02
C ILE A 205 23.21 8.32 -53.82
N PHE A 206 22.37 8.61 -54.81
CA PHE A 206 21.53 7.63 -55.56
C PHE A 206 20.31 7.17 -54.74
N TYR A 207 19.15 7.83 -54.83
CA TYR A 207 18.23 7.75 -55.98
C TYR A 207 17.27 8.97 -56.04
N LEU A 208 17.82 10.19 -56.03
CA LEU A 208 17.18 11.33 -56.71
C LEU A 208 18.11 11.82 -57.83
N ARG A 209 18.63 10.86 -58.59
CA ARG A 209 18.92 11.01 -60.02
C ARG A 209 17.54 10.98 -60.69
N SER A 210 17.08 12.14 -61.13
CA SER A 210 17.01 12.49 -62.56
C SER A 210 16.23 11.43 -63.32
N ASP A 211 15.00 11.77 -63.71
CA ASP A 211 14.56 11.77 -65.10
C ASP A 211 13.03 11.94 -65.11
N ILE A 212 12.58 13.20 -65.12
CA ILE A 212 11.28 13.55 -65.70
C ILE A 212 11.58 13.80 -67.18
N PRO A 213 11.28 12.87 -68.10
CA PRO A 213 11.31 13.18 -69.52
C PRO A 213 10.14 14.12 -69.82
N THR A 214 10.48 15.33 -70.21
CA THR A 214 9.68 16.16 -71.11
C THR A 214 9.34 15.34 -72.35
N SER A 215 8.09 14.86 -72.46
CA SER A 215 7.53 14.46 -73.74
C SER A 215 6.46 15.48 -74.12
N THR A 216 6.85 16.32 -75.06
CA THR A 216 6.01 16.97 -76.07
C THR A 216 4.93 16.01 -76.57
N TYR A 217 3.66 16.44 -76.52
CA TYR A 217 2.69 16.45 -77.63
C TYR A 217 1.49 17.30 -77.22
#